data_AF-A0A966TVE4-F1
#
_entry.id   AF-A0A966TVE4-F1
#
_cell.length_a   1.000
_cell.length_b   1.000
_cell.length_c   1.000
_cell.angle_alpha   90.00
_cell.angle_beta   90.00
_cell.angle_gamma   90.00
#
_symmetry.space_group_name_H-M   'P 1'
#
loop_
_entity.id
_entity.type
_entity.pdbx_description
1 polymer ?
#
loop_
_entity_poly.entity_id
_entity_poly.type
_entity_poly.pdbx_seq_one_letter_code
_entity_poly.pdbx_strand_id
1 'polypeptide(L)'
;TTAQRHPVLPNLPSVAESGVPGYEAVGWYGMASPAGTPTELIARMNATVNELIARPALRDRLASQGADPLAMTPAAFGERAVRDRAIYARVIRDGSIRPD
;
A
#
# COMPACT_ATOMS: atom_id res chain seq x y z
N THR A 1 -6.08 7.70 4.65
CA THR A 1 -7.38 7.32 5.19
C THR A 1 -7.86 6.06 4.48
N THR A 2 -8.06 5.00 5.24
CA THR A 2 -8.55 3.69 4.78
C THR A 2 -10.04 3.75 4.47
N ALA A 3 -10.55 2.83 3.64
CA ALA A 3 -11.99 2.73 3.38
C ALA A 3 -12.78 2.31 4.63
N GLN A 4 -12.16 1.52 5.50
CA GLN A 4 -12.69 1.00 6.76
C GLN A 4 -11.97 1.62 7.96
N ARG A 5 -12.52 1.49 9.16
CA ARG A 5 -11.88 1.94 10.40
C ARG A 5 -10.58 1.19 10.64
N HIS A 6 -9.55 1.92 11.10
CA HIS A 6 -8.27 1.30 11.41
C HIS A 6 -8.38 0.51 12.73
N PRO A 7 -7.86 -0.73 12.84
CA PRO A 7 -7.96 -1.54 14.06
C PRO A 7 -7.41 -0.86 15.32
N VAL A 8 -6.34 -0.07 15.19
CA VAL A 8 -5.74 0.72 16.29
C VAL A 8 -6.59 1.95 16.67
N LEU A 9 -7.50 2.40 15.81
CA LEU A 9 -8.38 3.55 16.03
C LEU A 9 -9.84 3.20 15.71
N PRO A 10 -10.45 2.23 16.43
CA PRO A 10 -11.74 1.65 16.05
C PRO A 10 -12.93 2.62 16.19
N ASN A 11 -12.77 3.68 16.98
CA ASN A 11 -13.82 4.67 17.20
C ASN A 11 -13.80 5.82 16.18
N LEU A 12 -12.73 5.94 15.39
CA LEU A 12 -12.60 6.99 14.39
C LEU A 12 -13.21 6.52 13.05
N PRO A 13 -14.28 7.18 12.55
CA PRO A 13 -14.86 6.80 11.27
C PRO A 13 -13.89 7.05 10.11
N SER A 14 -14.04 6.27 9.04
CA SER A 14 -13.33 6.54 7.79
C SER A 14 -13.89 7.78 7.08
N VAL A 15 -13.17 8.29 6.08
CA VAL A 15 -13.67 9.38 5.23
C VAL A 15 -14.88 8.91 4.41
N ALA A 16 -14.87 7.64 4.00
CA ALA A 16 -16.01 7.02 3.32
C ALA A 16 -17.25 6.97 4.22
N GLU A 17 -17.09 6.63 5.50
CA GLU A 17 -18.16 6.66 6.52
C GLU A 17 -18.60 8.09 6.88
N SER A 18 -17.74 9.09 6.66
CA SER A 18 -17.97 10.51 7.02
C SER A 18 -18.63 11.33 5.91
N GLY A 19 -19.14 10.68 4.86
CA GLY A 19 -19.95 11.35 3.82
C GLY A 19 -19.29 11.49 2.45
N VAL A 20 -18.16 10.81 2.20
CA VAL A 20 -17.54 10.76 0.85
C VAL A 20 -17.42 9.30 0.39
N PRO A 21 -18.52 8.67 -0.07
CA PRO A 21 -18.51 7.26 -0.48
C PRO A 21 -17.42 6.95 -1.52
N GLY A 22 -16.71 5.84 -1.32
CA GLY A 22 -15.63 5.41 -2.21
C GLY A 22 -14.29 6.15 -2.00
N TYR A 23 -14.19 7.07 -1.04
CA TYR A 23 -12.91 7.70 -0.71
C TYR A 23 -11.96 6.71 -0.04
N GLU A 24 -10.80 6.52 -0.66
CA GLU A 24 -9.67 5.80 -0.07
C GLU A 24 -8.35 6.46 -0.50
N ALA A 25 -7.50 6.76 0.47
CA ALA A 25 -6.15 7.27 0.24
C ALA A 25 -5.19 6.62 1.24
N VAL A 26 -4.78 5.39 0.93
CA VAL A 26 -3.86 4.62 1.78
C VAL A 26 -2.48 4.66 1.15
N GLY A 27 -1.55 5.36 1.80
CA GLY A 27 -0.14 5.31 1.47
C GLY A 27 0.40 3.90 1.67
N TRP A 28 1.33 3.49 0.81
CA TRP A 28 1.95 2.19 0.90
C TRP A 28 3.45 2.27 0.62
N TYR A 29 4.16 1.31 1.17
CA TYR A 29 5.57 1.06 0.90
C TYR A 29 5.70 -0.29 0.19
N GLY A 30 6.71 -0.42 -0.66
CA GLY A 30 7.01 -1.66 -1.33
C GLY A 30 8.43 -1.65 -1.89
N MET A 31 8.80 -2.75 -2.53
CA MET A 31 10.12 -2.93 -3.14
C MET A 31 10.00 -3.05 -4.65
N ALA A 32 10.97 -2.47 -5.35
CA ALA A 32 11.12 -2.60 -6.78
C ALA A 32 12.55 -3.07 -7.10
N SER A 33 12.68 -3.81 -8.20
CA SER A 33 13.96 -4.25 -8.74
C SER A 33 14.17 -3.64 -10.13
N PRO A 34 15.42 -3.56 -10.63
CA PRO A 34 15.69 -3.07 -11.98
C PRO A 34 14.92 -3.84 -13.07
N ALA A 35 14.59 -3.14 -14.16
CA ALA A 35 13.98 -3.78 -15.32
C ALA A 35 14.89 -4.90 -15.87
N GLY A 36 14.30 -6.04 -16.23
CA GLY A 36 15.03 -7.22 -16.69
C GLY A 36 15.58 -8.12 -15.58
N THR A 37 15.31 -7.83 -14.30
CA THR A 37 15.62 -8.78 -13.21
C THR A 37 14.90 -10.12 -13.48
N PRO A 38 15.61 -11.27 -13.45
CA PRO A 38 15.01 -12.58 -13.63
C PRO A 38 13.83 -12.84 -12.69
N THR A 39 12.76 -13.43 -13.22
CA THR A 39 11.51 -13.69 -12.50
C THR A 39 11.73 -14.57 -11.27
N GLU A 40 12.66 -15.51 -11.34
CA GLU A 40 13.01 -16.43 -10.26
C GLU A 40 13.63 -15.68 -9.07
N LEU A 41 14.43 -14.64 -9.33
CA LEU A 41 14.99 -13.80 -8.27
C LEU A 41 13.91 -12.93 -7.63
N ILE A 42 12.99 -12.38 -8.43
CA ILE A 42 11.85 -11.63 -7.94
C ILE A 42 10.97 -12.52 -7.04
N ALA A 43 10.69 -13.75 -7.47
CA ALA A 43 9.92 -14.71 -6.71
C ALA A 43 10.58 -15.06 -5.38
N ARG A 44 11.89 -15.31 -5.37
CA ARG A 44 12.65 -15.57 -4.14
C ARG A 44 12.64 -14.39 -3.18
N MET A 45 12.84 -13.18 -3.69
CA MET A 45 12.77 -11.95 -2.89
C MET A 45 11.38 -11.77 -2.27
N ASN A 46 10.32 -11.95 -3.06
CA ASN A 46 8.94 -11.84 -2.60
C ASN A 46 8.62 -12.87 -1.50
N ALA A 47 9.01 -14.13 -1.69
CA ALA A 47 8.83 -15.17 -0.69
C ALA A 47 9.52 -14.81 0.64
N THR A 48 10.78 -14.39 0.57
CA THR A 48 11.57 -13.98 1.75
C THR A 48 10.90 -12.81 2.49
N VAL A 49 10.40 -11.83 1.75
CA VAL A 49 9.72 -10.65 2.31
C VAL A 49 8.43 -11.06 3.00
N ASN A 50 7.60 -11.88 2.33
CA ASN A 50 6.34 -12.37 2.89
C ASN A 50 6.57 -13.16 4.18
N GLU A 51 7.63 -13.97 4.25
CA GLU A 51 8.03 -14.67 5.48
C GLU A 51 8.45 -13.69 6.59
N LEU A 52 9.24 -12.67 6.27
CA LEU A 52 9.71 -11.69 7.26
C LEU A 52 8.56 -10.88 7.86
N ILE A 53 7.67 -10.35 7.01
CA ILE A 53 6.53 -9.54 7.48
C ILE A 53 5.47 -10.34 8.22
N ALA A 54 5.49 -11.68 8.11
CA ALA A 54 4.64 -12.56 8.90
C ALA A 54 5.18 -12.79 10.32
N ARG A 55 6.45 -12.47 10.61
CA ARG A 55 7.04 -12.68 11.94
C ARG A 55 6.41 -11.73 12.97
N PRO A 56 5.97 -12.23 14.15
CA PRO A 56 5.29 -11.41 15.16
C PRO A 56 6.05 -10.13 15.52
N ALA A 57 7.35 -10.24 15.79
CA ALA A 57 8.18 -9.08 16.13
C ALA A 57 8.19 -7.97 15.07
N LEU A 58 8.13 -8.34 13.77
CA LEU A 58 8.08 -7.35 12.70
C LEU A 58 6.66 -6.82 12.50
N ARG A 59 5.63 -7.67 12.61
CA ARG A 59 4.22 -7.25 12.60
C ARG A 59 3.94 -6.22 13.69
N ASP A 60 4.37 -6.50 14.92
CA ASP A 60 4.16 -5.61 16.07
C ASP A 60 4.88 -4.28 15.90
N ARG A 61 6.12 -4.33 15.39
CA ARG A 61 6.90 -3.12 15.10
C ARG A 61 6.21 -2.28 14.02
N LEU A 62 5.75 -2.88 12.93
CA LEU A 62 5.03 -2.17 11.87
C LEU A 62 3.69 -1.60 12.37
N ALA A 63 2.93 -2.38 13.14
CA ALA A 63 1.68 -1.93 13.75
C ALA A 63 1.90 -0.74 14.71
N SER A 64 2.99 -0.73 15.49
CA SER A 64 3.35 0.40 16.35
C SER A 64 3.64 1.69 15.58
N GLN A 65 3.95 1.58 14.29
CA GLN A 65 4.17 2.69 13.36
C GLN A 65 2.91 3.01 12.53
N GLY A 66 1.78 2.35 12.81
CA GLY A 66 0.54 2.51 12.05
C GLY A 66 0.55 1.86 10.66
N ALA A 67 1.50 0.95 10.40
CA ALA A 67 1.57 0.20 9.16
C ALA A 67 0.93 -1.19 9.32
N ASP A 68 0.16 -1.60 8.33
CA ASP A 68 -0.40 -2.95 8.23
C ASP A 68 0.42 -3.78 7.21
N PRO A 69 1.13 -4.84 7.64
CA PRO A 69 1.92 -5.64 6.73
C PRO A 69 1.03 -6.41 5.74
N LEU A 70 1.20 -6.11 4.45
CA LEU A 70 0.41 -6.70 3.37
C LEU A 70 1.26 -7.63 2.51
N ALA A 71 1.04 -8.93 2.62
CA ALA A 71 1.62 -9.91 1.71
C ALA A 71 0.89 -9.87 0.36
N MET A 72 1.64 -9.70 -0.73
CA MET A 72 1.11 -9.69 -2.09
C MET A 72 2.04 -10.46 -3.02
N THR A 73 1.50 -10.97 -4.13
CA THR A 73 2.32 -11.46 -5.24
C THR A 73 2.97 -10.27 -5.98
N PRO A 74 4.10 -10.48 -6.67
CA PRO A 74 4.71 -9.42 -7.49
C PRO A 74 3.76 -8.86 -8.54
N ALA A 75 2.94 -9.72 -9.17
CA ALA A 75 1.94 -9.31 -10.15
C ALA A 75 0.86 -8.41 -9.54
N ALA A 76 0.26 -8.82 -8.42
CA ALA A 76 -0.76 -8.04 -7.74
C ALA A 76 -0.21 -6.69 -7.23
N PHE A 77 1.05 -6.67 -6.79
CA PHE A 77 1.72 -5.43 -6.41
C PHE A 77 1.94 -4.50 -7.62
N GLY A 78 2.34 -5.05 -8.77
CA GLY A 78 2.45 -4.31 -10.03
C GLY A 78 1.12 -3.70 -10.49
N GLU A 79 0.04 -4.48 -10.43
CA GLU A 79 -1.31 -4.01 -10.75
C GLU A 79 -1.75 -2.86 -9.83
N ARG A 80 -1.50 -2.99 -8.51
CA ARG A 80 -1.76 -1.92 -7.55
C ARG A 80 -1.00 -0.65 -7.90
N ALA A 81 0.30 -0.75 -8.21
CA ALA A 81 1.12 0.40 -8.54
C ALA A 81 0.61 1.11 -9.81
N VAL A 82 0.20 0.36 -10.84
CA VAL A 82 -0.39 0.91 -12.07
C VAL A 82 -1.72 1.61 -11.79
N ARG A 83 -2.61 0.98 -11.02
CA ARG A 83 -3.90 1.54 -10.63
C ARG A 83 -3.74 2.84 -9.84
N ASP A 84 -2.92 2.82 -8.80
CA ASP A 84 -2.73 3.98 -7.93
C ASP A 84 -2.06 5.14 -8.70
N ARG A 85 -1.09 4.83 -9.58
CA ARG A 85 -0.51 5.82 -10.49
C ARG A 85 -1.58 6.51 -11.34
N ALA A 86 -2.54 5.76 -11.88
CA ALA A 86 -3.62 6.33 -12.70
C ALA A 86 -4.54 7.25 -11.87
N ILE A 87 -4.87 6.85 -10.64
CA ILE A 87 -5.67 7.67 -9.70
C ILE A 87 -4.95 8.98 -9.40
N TYR A 88 -3.69 8.93 -8.96
CA TYR A 88 -2.96 10.13 -8.58
C TYR A 88 -2.62 11.03 -9.77
N ALA A 89 -2.36 10.46 -10.95
CA ALA A 89 -2.19 11.25 -12.18
C ALA A 89 -3.45 12.07 -12.50
N ARG A 90 -4.65 11.51 -12.26
CA ARG A 90 -5.90 12.25 -12.39
C ARG A 90 -6.01 13.35 -11.33
N VAL A 91 -5.76 13.05 -10.06
CA VAL A 91 -5.82 14.03 -8.96
C VAL A 91 -4.89 15.22 -9.23
N ILE A 92 -3.67 14.96 -9.70
CA ILE A 92 -2.69 16.00 -10.03
C ILE A 92 -3.20 16.91 -11.15
N ARG A 93 -3.76 16.33 -12.23
CA ARG A 93 -4.32 17.10 -13.35
C ARG A 93 -5.53 17.93 -12.92
N ASP A 94 -6.50 17.28 -12.29
CA ASP A 94 -7.77 17.92 -11.89
C ASP A 94 -7.50 19.04 -10.87
N GLY A 95 -6.52 18.86 -9.98
CA GLY A 95 -6.12 19.82 -8.97
C GLY A 95 -5.07 20.86 -9.42
N SER A 96 -4.59 20.80 -10.67
CA SER A 96 -3.49 21.65 -11.16
C SER A 96 -2.25 21.68 -10.26
N ILE A 97 -1.93 20.54 -9.63
CA ILE A 97 -0.85 20.40 -8.66
C ILE A 97 0.49 20.34 -9.40
N ARG A 98 1.51 21.05 -8.89
CA ARG A 98 2.87 21.04 -9.44
C ARG A 98 3.87 20.68 -8.34
N PRO A 99 4.96 19.95 -8.67
CA PRO A 99 6.12 19.93 -7.80
C PRO A 99 6.67 21.35 -7.67
N ASP A 100 7.23 21.66 -6.50
CA ASP A 100 7.94 22.90 -6.20
C ASP A 100 9.19 23.10 -7.05
#